data_AF-A0A7T8HLS6-F1
#
_entry.id   AF-A0A7T8HLS6-F1
#
_cell.length_a   1.000
_cell.length_b   1.000
_cell.length_c   1.000
_cell.angle_alpha   90.00
_cell.angle_beta   90.00
_cell.angle_gamma   90.00
#
_symmetry.space_group_name_H-M   'P 1'
#
loop_
_entity.id
_entity.type
_entity.pdbx_description
1 polymer ?
#
loop_
_entity_poly.entity_id
_entity_poly.type
_entity_poly.pdbx_seq_one_letter_code
_entity_poly.pdbx_strand_id
1 'polypeptide(L)'
;MYDDIAFNDANPTPGKIINKPKGRNVYKGVPKDYTGNEVRPSVFLNESHNSTEEDNVFVYFSDHGGPGILGFPSDYLDALDLNK
;
A
#
# COMPACT_ATOMS: atom_id res chain seq x y z
N MET A 1 -2.85 0.77 -2.25
CA MET A 1 -3.62 0.20 -1.10
C MET A 1 -4.90 -0.40 -1.66
N TYR A 2 -5.37 -1.57 -1.18
CA TYR A 2 -6.48 -2.26 -1.86
C TYR A 2 -7.78 -1.45 -1.89
N ASP A 3 -7.98 -0.60 -0.88
CA ASP A 3 -9.04 0.43 -0.78
C ASP A 3 -10.46 -0.08 -0.50
N ASP A 4 -10.56 -1.19 0.22
CA ASP A 4 -11.79 -1.87 0.60
C ASP A 4 -12.26 -1.60 2.05
N ILE A 5 -11.62 -0.64 2.74
CA ILE A 5 -11.87 -0.38 4.17
C ILE A 5 -12.80 0.82 4.41
N ALA A 6 -12.60 1.94 3.71
CA ALA A 6 -13.29 3.19 4.04
C ALA A 6 -14.80 3.12 3.82
N PHE A 7 -15.25 2.37 2.82
CA PHE A 7 -16.66 2.17 2.49
C PHE A 7 -17.10 0.72 2.62
N ASN A 8 -16.35 -0.08 3.39
CA ASN A 8 -16.79 -1.42 3.74
C ASN A 8 -18.11 -1.36 4.51
N ASP A 9 -19.04 -2.28 4.26
CA ASP A 9 -20.32 -2.36 4.98
C ASP A 9 -20.13 -2.55 6.49
N ALA A 10 -19.01 -3.16 6.91
CA ALA A 10 -18.67 -3.33 8.31
C ALA A 10 -18.07 -2.07 8.96
N ASN A 11 -17.74 -1.02 8.19
CA ASN A 11 -17.21 0.22 8.74
C ASN A 11 -18.35 1.07 9.35
N PRO A 12 -18.41 1.25 10.68
CA PRO A 12 -19.48 2.01 11.32
C PRO A 12 -19.45 3.51 11.01
N THR A 13 -18.37 4.00 10.38
CA THR A 13 -18.21 5.38 9.97
C THR A 13 -17.74 5.46 8.50
N PRO A 14 -18.64 5.26 7.53
CA PRO A 14 -18.29 5.25 6.11
C PRO A 14 -17.52 6.50 5.67
N GLY A 15 -16.51 6.29 4.81
CA GLY A 15 -15.59 7.32 4.32
C GLY A 15 -14.49 7.73 5.32
N LYS A 16 -14.36 7.03 6.45
CA LYS A 16 -13.32 7.30 7.46
C LYS A 16 -12.47 6.08 7.75
N ILE A 17 -11.17 6.31 7.90
CA ILE A 17 -10.21 5.36 8.48
C ILE A 17 -9.50 6.08 9.62
N ILE A 18 -9.31 5.40 10.75
CA ILE A 18 -8.53 5.89 11.90
C ILE A 18 -7.38 4.92 12.19
N ASN A 19 -6.23 5.44 12.63
CA ASN A 19 -5.06 4.61 12.97
C ASN A 19 -4.71 4.64 14.48
N LYS A 20 -5.64 5.12 15.32
CA LYS A 20 -5.54 5.06 16.79
C LYS A 20 -6.91 5.33 17.43
N PRO A 21 -7.15 4.87 18.67
CA PRO A 21 -8.38 5.17 19.40
C PRO A 21 -8.66 6.69 19.44
N LYS A 22 -9.90 7.09 19.13
CA LYS A 22 -10.33 8.50 19.06
C LYS A 22 -9.44 9.38 18.14
N GLY A 23 -8.77 8.77 17.16
CA GLY A 23 -7.93 9.46 16.20
C GLY A 23 -8.71 10.25 15.15
N ARG A 24 -8.00 11.15 14.45
CA ARG A 24 -8.55 11.84 13.28
C ARG A 24 -8.75 10.89 12.10
N ASN A 25 -9.62 11.25 11.16
CA ASN A 25 -9.71 10.58 9.87
C ASN A 25 -8.36 10.74 9.12
N VAL A 26 -7.74 9.63 8.74
CA VAL A 26 -6.50 9.60 7.96
C VAL A 26 -6.72 9.23 6.50
N TYR A 27 -7.96 8.89 6.11
CA TYR A 27 -8.30 8.49 4.75
C TYR A 27 -8.44 9.67 3.78
N LYS A 28 -8.97 10.79 4.27
CA LYS A 28 -9.29 11.96 3.44
C LYS A 28 -8.01 12.52 2.81
N GLY A 29 -8.00 12.61 1.48
CA GLY A 29 -6.89 13.20 0.71
C GLY A 29 -5.72 12.24 0.46
N VAL A 30 -5.83 10.97 0.86
CA VAL A 30 -4.82 9.96 0.49
C VAL A 30 -4.94 9.66 -1.01
N PRO A 31 -3.85 9.80 -1.80
CA PRO A 31 -3.83 9.45 -3.21
C PRO A 31 -4.21 7.99 -3.48
N LYS A 32 -4.75 7.73 -4.66
CA LYS A 32 -5.31 6.44 -5.09
C LYS A 32 -4.61 5.92 -6.34
N ASP A 33 -3.28 6.04 -6.36
CA ASP A 33 -2.49 5.76 -7.56
C ASP A 33 -2.66 4.29 -8.00
N TYR A 34 -2.72 3.37 -7.02
CA TYR A 34 -3.02 1.96 -7.25
C TYR A 34 -3.98 1.41 -6.19
N THR A 35 -5.12 0.88 -6.65
CA THR A 35 -6.18 0.30 -5.81
C THR A 35 -6.66 -1.06 -6.32
N GLY A 36 -7.35 -1.81 -5.48
CA GLY A 36 -7.86 -3.14 -5.81
C GLY A 36 -6.78 -4.05 -6.40
N ASN A 37 -7.08 -4.65 -7.56
CA ASN A 37 -6.22 -5.63 -8.22
C ASN A 37 -4.93 -5.03 -8.81
N GLU A 38 -4.78 -3.71 -8.85
CA GLU A 38 -3.53 -3.06 -9.26
C GLU A 38 -2.47 -3.07 -8.14
N VAL A 39 -2.89 -3.37 -6.91
CA VAL A 39 -1.97 -3.59 -5.80
C VAL A 39 -1.34 -4.98 -5.95
N ARG A 40 -0.31 -5.07 -6.78
CA ARG A 40 0.41 -6.32 -7.10
C ARG A 40 1.92 -6.09 -7.24
N PRO A 41 2.75 -7.13 -7.05
CA PRO A 41 4.22 -6.99 -7.06
C PRO A 41 4.77 -6.33 -8.33
N SER A 42 4.24 -6.71 -9.49
CA SER A 42 4.72 -6.19 -10.77
C SER A 42 4.46 -4.69 -10.98
N VAL A 43 3.43 -4.13 -10.34
CA VAL A 43 3.20 -2.68 -10.37
C VAL A 43 4.15 -2.00 -9.40
N PHE A 44 4.29 -2.54 -8.20
CA PHE A 44 5.21 -2.02 -7.18
C PHE A 44 6.67 -1.95 -7.64
N LEU A 45 7.16 -2.99 -8.33
CA LEU A 45 8.54 -3.04 -8.83
C LEU A 45 8.79 -2.17 -10.07
N ASN A 46 7.77 -2.00 -10.92
CA ASN A 46 7.91 -1.24 -12.16
C ASN A 46 7.46 0.22 -12.01
N GLU A 47 7.15 0.66 -10.79
CA GLU A 47 6.77 2.04 -10.55
C GLU A 47 7.94 2.97 -10.87
N SER A 48 7.80 3.70 -11.97
CA SER A 48 8.81 4.66 -12.40
C SER A 48 8.58 5.97 -11.69
N HIS A 49 9.35 6.18 -10.63
CA HIS A 49 9.48 7.51 -10.05
C HIS A 49 10.39 8.35 -10.95
N ASN A 50 9.96 9.57 -11.28
CA ASN A 50 10.78 10.57 -11.97
C ASN A 50 11.84 11.17 -11.02
N SER A 51 12.48 10.33 -10.21
CA SER A 51 13.56 10.71 -9.31
C SER A 51 14.89 10.71 -10.04
N THR A 52 15.79 11.57 -9.60
CA THR A 52 17.16 11.75 -10.11
C THR A 52 18.19 11.29 -9.08
N GLU A 53 19.47 11.38 -9.43
CA GLU A 53 20.60 11.13 -8.52
C GLU A 53 20.69 12.11 -7.34
N GLU A 54 20.00 13.26 -7.42
CA GLU A 54 19.95 14.26 -6.35
C GLU A 54 18.76 14.04 -5.39
N ASP A 55 17.80 13.19 -5.77
CA ASP A 55 16.57 12.99 -5.01
C ASP A 55 16.72 11.92 -3.93
N ASN A 56 15.94 12.07 -2.86
CA ASN A 56 15.80 11.04 -1.84
C ASN A 56 14.50 10.28 -2.05
N VAL A 57 14.58 8.95 -2.14
CA VAL A 57 13.41 8.08 -2.27
C VAL A 57 13.12 7.42 -0.92
N PHE A 58 11.86 7.47 -0.48
CA PHE A 58 11.39 6.79 0.72
C PHE A 58 10.29 5.79 0.37
N VAL A 59 10.50 4.53 0.72
CA VAL A 59 9.54 3.44 0.51
C VAL A 59 9.05 2.93 1.86
N TYR A 60 7.72 2.87 2.03
CA TYR A 60 7.08 2.31 3.23
C TYR A 60 6.14 1.17 2.83
N PHE A 61 6.29 0.02 3.49
CA PHE A 61 5.49 -1.17 3.27
C PHE A 61 4.92 -1.67 4.60
N SER A 62 3.64 -2.05 4.61
CA SER A 62 2.95 -2.57 5.80
C SER A 62 1.87 -3.57 5.39
N ASP A 63 2.17 -4.85 5.53
CA ASP A 63 1.25 -5.97 5.39
C ASP A 63 1.85 -7.19 6.12
N HIS A 64 1.24 -8.37 5.94
CA HIS A 64 1.84 -9.65 6.26
C HIS A 64 3.10 -9.95 5.43
N GLY A 65 3.88 -10.90 5.92
CA GLY A 65 5.07 -11.40 5.25
C GLY A 65 5.53 -12.72 5.87
N GLY A 66 6.61 -13.24 5.32
CA GLY A 66 7.28 -14.45 5.79
C GLY A 66 8.77 -14.42 5.43
N PRO A 67 9.54 -15.47 5.76
CA PRO A 67 10.94 -15.55 5.34
C PRO A 67 11.08 -15.37 3.83
N GLY A 68 11.72 -14.28 3.41
CA GLY A 68 11.99 -13.98 2.00
C GLY A 68 10.80 -13.48 1.17
N ILE A 69 9.65 -13.16 1.78
CA ILE A 69 8.46 -12.70 1.05
C ILE A 69 7.75 -11.52 1.71
N LEU A 70 7.23 -10.61 0.89
CA LEU A 70 6.24 -9.61 1.27
C LEU A 70 4.86 -9.99 0.69
N GLY A 71 3.80 -9.92 1.50
CA GLY A 71 2.45 -10.23 1.06
C GLY A 71 1.85 -9.11 0.21
N PHE A 72 1.17 -9.47 -0.87
CA PHE A 72 0.27 -8.59 -1.61
C PHE A 72 -1.16 -9.18 -1.51
N PRO A 73 -2.21 -8.39 -1.79
CA PRO A 73 -3.60 -8.83 -1.61
C PRO A 73 -3.98 -10.16 -2.28
N SER A 74 -3.30 -10.56 -3.36
CA SER A 74 -3.54 -11.84 -4.04
C SER A 74 -2.26 -12.49 -4.57
N ASP A 75 -1.09 -12.06 -4.09
CA ASP A 75 0.21 -12.54 -4.58
C ASP A 75 1.31 -12.31 -3.53
N TYR A 76 2.55 -12.69 -3.83
CA TYR A 76 3.72 -12.42 -2.98
C TYR A 76 4.85 -11.80 -3.79
N LEU A 77 5.60 -10.90 -3.17
CA LEU A 77 6.87 -10.39 -3.69
C LEU A 77 8.02 -11.14 -3.03
N ASP A 78 8.79 -11.89 -3.82
CA ASP A 78 10.00 -12.58 -3.36
C ASP A 78 11.15 -11.56 -3.14
N ALA A 79 11.95 -11.78 -2.11
CA ALA A 79 13.11 -10.94 -1.81
C ALA A 79 14.14 -10.90 -2.95
N LEU A 80 14.26 -11.99 -3.73
CA LEU A 80 15.12 -12.03 -4.91
C LEU A 80 14.57 -11.18 -6.05
N ASP A 81 13.25 -11.01 -6.16
CA ASP A 81 12.66 -10.11 -7.16
C ASP A 81 12.81 -8.64 -6.79
N LEU A 82 12.81 -8.33 -5.49
CA LEU A 82 13.07 -6.97 -4.98
C LEU A 82 14.54 -6.56 -5.11
N ASN A 83 15.48 -7.50 -5.09
CA ASN A 83 16.93 -7.26 -5.15
C ASN A 83 17.52 -7.42 -6.56
N LYS A 84 16.75 -7.07 -7.60
CA LYS A 84 17.21 -7.07 -9.00
C LYS A 84 17.69 -5.69 -9.40
#